data_AF-A0A374I4X3-F1
#
_entry.id   AF-A0A374I4X3-F1
#
_cell.length_a   1.000
_cell.length_b   1.000
_cell.length_c   1.000
_cell.angle_alpha   90.00
_cell.angle_beta   90.00
_cell.angle_gamma   90.00
#
_symmetry.space_group_name_H-M   'P 1'
#
loop_
_entity.id
_entity.type
_entity.pdbx_description
1 polymer ?
#
loop_
_entity_poly.entity_id
_entity_poly.type
_entity_poly.pdbx_seq_one_letter_code
_entity_poly.pdbx_strand_id
1 'polypeptide(L)'
;MENNNFKPFPFEQLKQKKEPEKTAVAIAYEPGEKAPKILATGKGQVAEKIIEKAKESQVPTYKDNKLASTLSKLQIGDMIPPELYEVVAEILVFVDDMDRMKAKIDQAGVK
;
A
#
# COMPACT_ATOMS: atom_id res chain seq x y z
N MET A 1 36.03 13.32 47.18
CA MET A 1 34.72 12.66 47.31
C MET A 1 33.91 13.11 46.10
N GLU A 2 33.52 12.18 45.24
CA GLU A 2 33.13 12.40 43.84
C GLU A 2 31.79 13.11 43.68
N ASN A 3 31.77 14.12 42.80
CA ASN A 3 30.57 14.85 42.40
C ASN A 3 29.83 14.06 41.30
N ASN A 4 28.91 13.19 41.70
CA ASN A 4 28.07 12.44 40.76
C ASN A 4 26.91 13.30 40.24
N ASN A 5 27.18 14.06 39.18
CA ASN A 5 26.18 14.85 38.46
C ASN A 5 25.44 13.95 37.45
N PHE A 6 24.58 13.06 37.95
CA PHE A 6 23.69 12.26 37.10
C PHE A 6 22.52 13.12 36.64
N LYS A 7 22.53 13.55 35.38
CA LYS A 7 21.33 14.08 34.72
C LYS A 7 20.47 12.90 34.25
N PRO A 8 19.25 12.72 34.77
CA PRO A 8 18.36 11.70 34.24
C PRO A 8 18.07 11.99 32.76
N PHE A 9 18.15 10.94 31.93
CA PHE A 9 17.72 11.04 30.55
C PHE A 9 16.23 11.43 30.52
N PRO A 10 15.84 12.49 29.79
CA PRO A 10 14.46 12.96 29.77
C PRO A 10 13.61 12.02 28.92
N PHE A 11 13.02 10.99 29.56
CA PHE A 11 12.14 10.03 28.90
C PHE A 11 10.88 10.71 28.32
N GLU A 12 10.49 11.89 28.80
CA GLU A 12 9.37 12.66 28.24
C GLU A 12 9.61 13.09 26.78
N GLN A 13 10.86 13.28 26.36
CA GLN A 13 11.22 13.67 24.99
C GLN A 13 11.14 12.53 23.97
N LEU A 14 10.94 11.28 24.42
CA LEU A 14 10.81 10.12 23.52
C LEU A 14 9.39 9.94 22.96
N LYS A 15 8.43 10.81 23.32
CA LYS A 15 7.13 10.88 22.63
C LYS A 15 7.30 11.55 21.26
N GLN A 16 8.06 10.90 20.37
CA GLN A 16 8.02 11.19 18.95
C GLN A 16 6.58 11.02 18.48
N LYS A 17 6.07 12.03 17.78
CA LYS A 17 4.78 12.03 17.10
C LYS A 17 4.77 10.83 16.14
N LYS A 18 4.24 9.69 16.60
CA LYS A 18 4.17 8.46 15.81
C LYS A 18 3.19 8.74 14.68
N GLU A 19 3.70 9.03 13.48
CA GLU A 19 2.85 9.12 12.30
C GLU A 19 2.04 7.83 12.17
N PRO A 20 0.77 7.90 11.72
CA PRO A 20 -0.04 6.70 11.56
C PRO A 20 0.71 5.71 10.66
N GLU A 21 0.93 4.50 11.17
CA GLU A 21 1.63 3.46 10.42
C GLU A 21 0.90 3.18 9.12
N LYS A 22 1.55 3.48 8.00
CA LYS A 22 1.04 3.15 6.66
C LYS A 22 0.85 1.65 6.55
N THR A 23 -0.20 1.24 5.85
CA THR A 23 -0.44 -0.14 5.44
C THR A 23 -0.52 -0.17 3.92
N ALA A 24 0.15 -1.11 3.29
CA ALA A 24 0.10 -1.28 1.84
C ALA A 24 -0.10 -2.77 1.52
N VAL A 25 -0.90 -3.03 0.50
CA VAL A 25 -1.18 -4.37 -0.02
C VAL A 25 -1.08 -4.29 -1.54
N ALA A 26 -0.33 -5.20 -2.14
CA ALA A 26 -0.25 -5.38 -3.58
C ALA A 26 -1.08 -6.60 -3.98
N ILE A 27 -1.89 -6.43 -5.02
CA ILE A 27 -2.75 -7.47 -5.57
C ILE A 27 -2.41 -7.71 -7.03
N ALA A 28 -2.65 -8.92 -7.53
CA ALA A 28 -2.59 -9.23 -8.95
C ALA A 28 -3.77 -10.10 -9.35
N TYR A 29 -4.16 -9.98 -10.61
CA TYR A 29 -5.21 -10.79 -11.21
C TYR A 29 -4.75 -11.21 -12.60
N GLU A 30 -4.58 -12.52 -12.80
CA GLU A 30 -4.26 -13.08 -14.11
C GLU A 30 -5.54 -13.56 -14.81
N PRO A 31 -5.70 -13.33 -16.12
CA PRO A 31 -6.84 -13.85 -16.87
C PRO A 31 -7.04 -15.36 -16.68
N GLY A 32 -8.24 -15.75 -16.28
CA GLY A 32 -8.59 -17.15 -16.01
C GLY A 32 -8.44 -17.58 -14.55
N GLU A 33 -7.87 -16.73 -13.68
CA GLU A 33 -7.96 -16.95 -12.23
C GLU A 33 -9.38 -16.67 -11.71
N LYS A 34 -9.78 -17.38 -10.65
CA LYS A 34 -11.10 -17.21 -10.03
C LYS A 34 -11.24 -15.91 -9.23
N ALA A 35 -10.12 -15.37 -8.78
CA ALA A 35 -10.06 -14.19 -7.92
C ALA A 35 -8.66 -13.57 -7.98
N PRO A 36 -8.51 -12.25 -7.72
CA PRO A 36 -7.21 -11.65 -7.50
C PRO A 36 -6.53 -12.24 -6.27
N LYS A 37 -5.19 -12.21 -6.26
CA LYS A 37 -4.35 -12.75 -5.18
C LYS A 37 -3.48 -11.67 -4.54
N ILE A 38 -3.12 -11.88 -3.27
CA ILE A 38 -2.18 -11.03 -2.55
C ILE A 38 -0.76 -11.36 -2.98
N LEU A 39 -0.02 -10.36 -3.49
CA LEU A 39 1.40 -10.50 -3.83
C LEU A 39 2.33 -9.97 -2.73
N ALA A 40 1.91 -8.92 -2.03
CA ALA A 40 2.68 -8.34 -0.94
C ALA A 40 1.74 -7.66 0.06
N THR A 41 2.12 -7.65 1.33
CA THR A 41 1.44 -6.90 2.39
C THR A 41 2.48 -6.40 3.38
N GLY A 42 2.28 -5.20 3.93
CA GLY A 42 3.24 -4.60 4.84
C GLY A 42 2.67 -3.43 5.64
N LYS A 43 3.35 -3.13 6.75
CA LYS A 43 3.08 -1.97 7.61
C LYS A 43 4.34 -1.14 7.83
N GLY A 44 4.18 0.12 8.18
CA GLY A 44 5.29 1.04 8.45
C GLY A 44 6.28 1.08 7.29
N GLN A 45 7.57 0.86 7.58
CA GLN A 45 8.64 0.89 6.57
C GLN A 45 8.44 -0.13 5.43
N VAL A 46 7.83 -1.29 5.70
CA VAL A 46 7.57 -2.28 4.64
C VAL A 46 6.51 -1.75 3.68
N ALA A 47 5.46 -1.10 4.21
CA ALA A 47 4.44 -0.47 3.38
C ALA A 47 5.03 0.64 2.49
N GLU A 48 5.97 1.42 3.03
CA GLU A 48 6.67 2.45 2.28
C GLU A 48 7.47 1.87 1.12
N LYS A 49 8.23 0.80 1.35
CA LYS A 49 8.97 0.09 0.30
C LYS A 49 8.05 -0.49 -0.78
N ILE A 50 6.88 -1.03 -0.40
CA ILE A 50 5.89 -1.53 -1.36
C ILE A 50 5.40 -0.39 -2.26
N ILE A 51 5.07 0.77 -1.67
CA ILE A 51 4.59 1.95 -2.41
C ILE A 51 5.68 2.52 -3.32
N GLU A 52 6.92 2.60 -2.84
CA GLU A 52 8.07 3.04 -3.63
C GLU A 52 8.28 2.11 -4.83
N LYS A 53 8.29 0.80 -4.60
CA LYS A 53 8.45 -0.19 -5.68
C LYS A 53 7.32 -0.14 -6.70
N ALA A 54 6.08 0.09 -6.25
CA ALA A 54 4.94 0.28 -7.15
C ALA A 54 5.15 1.50 -8.06
N LYS A 55 5.60 2.64 -7.51
CA LYS A 55 5.91 3.85 -8.31
C LYS A 55 7.01 3.62 -9.33
N GLU A 56 8.12 2.98 -8.92
CA GLU A 56 9.23 2.65 -9.82
C GLU A 56 8.78 1.75 -10.98
N SER A 57 7.88 0.81 -10.68
CA SER A 57 7.39 -0.18 -11.64
C SER A 57 6.14 0.29 -12.39
N GLN A 58 5.75 1.56 -12.21
CA GLN A 58 4.54 2.17 -12.77
C GLN A 58 3.25 1.39 -12.46
N VAL A 59 3.20 0.70 -11.32
CA VAL A 59 2.01 0.02 -10.81
C VAL A 59 1.09 1.07 -10.19
N PRO A 60 -0.18 1.16 -10.63
CA PRO A 60 -1.15 2.10 -10.09
C PRO A 60 -1.40 1.88 -8.60
N THR A 61 -1.55 2.98 -7.85
CA THR A 61 -1.80 2.94 -6.41
C THR A 61 -3.15 3.55 -6.07
N TYR A 62 -3.96 2.82 -5.31
CA TYR A 62 -5.23 3.29 -4.77
C TYR A 62 -5.13 3.47 -3.25
N LYS A 63 -5.61 4.61 -2.72
CA LYS A 63 -5.48 4.94 -1.30
C LYS A 63 -6.82 4.81 -0.58
N ASP A 64 -6.98 3.73 0.16
CA ASP A 64 -8.06 3.52 1.13
C ASP A 64 -7.53 2.83 2.39
N ASN A 65 -7.61 3.53 3.53
CA ASN A 65 -7.09 3.04 4.80
C ASN A 65 -7.87 1.81 5.32
N LYS A 66 -9.19 1.78 5.13
CA LYS A 66 -10.05 0.70 5.63
C LYS A 66 -9.86 -0.55 4.79
N LEU A 67 -9.82 -0.41 3.47
CA LEU A 67 -9.57 -1.52 2.56
C LEU A 67 -8.16 -2.08 2.73
N ALA A 68 -7.13 -1.22 2.78
CA ALA A 68 -5.76 -1.66 3.02
C ALA A 68 -5.63 -2.42 4.35
N SER A 69 -6.24 -1.91 5.42
CA SER A 69 -6.28 -2.60 6.72
C SER A 69 -7.00 -3.96 6.64
N THR A 70 -8.08 -4.04 5.87
CA THR A 70 -8.87 -5.27 5.69
C THR A 70 -8.09 -6.32 4.89
N LEU A 71 -7.56 -5.94 3.73
CA LEU A 71 -6.76 -6.81 2.86
C LEU A 71 -5.43 -7.22 3.53
N SER A 72 -4.86 -6.37 4.40
CA SER A 72 -3.60 -6.70 5.09
C SER A 72 -3.69 -7.88 6.05
N LYS A 73 -4.92 -8.34 6.35
CA LYS A 73 -5.16 -9.54 7.17
C LYS A 73 -4.99 -10.84 6.38
N LEU A 74 -5.01 -10.78 5.06
CA LEU A 74 -4.76 -11.91 4.17
C LEU A 74 -3.26 -12.16 4.04
N GLN A 75 -2.88 -13.41 3.80
CA GLN A 75 -1.50 -13.82 3.61
C GLN A 75 -1.08 -13.66 2.14
N ILE A 76 0.23 -13.56 1.92
CA ILE A 76 0.78 -13.57 0.56
C ILE A 76 0.45 -14.91 -0.08
N GLY A 77 -0.10 -14.87 -1.30
CA GLY A 77 -0.60 -16.03 -2.03
C GLY A 77 -2.09 -16.30 -1.84
N ASP A 78 -2.73 -15.71 -0.82
CA ASP A 78 -4.17 -15.87 -0.63
C ASP A 78 -4.95 -15.22 -1.77
N MET A 79 -6.01 -15.90 -2.20
CA MET A 79 -7.04 -15.31 -3.03
C MET A 79 -7.89 -14.36 -2.17
N ILE A 80 -8.28 -13.24 -2.74
CA ILE A 80 -9.24 -12.33 -2.12
C ILE A 80 -10.56 -13.12 -1.92
N PRO A 81 -11.26 -12.94 -0.81
CA PRO A 81 -12.50 -13.65 -0.56
C PRO A 81 -13.71 -12.94 -1.24
N PRO A 82 -14.81 -13.65 -1.53
CA PRO A 82 -15.94 -13.12 -2.29
C PRO A 82 -16.56 -11.83 -1.75
N GLU A 83 -16.59 -11.66 -0.44
CA GLU A 83 -17.10 -10.46 0.23
C GLU A 83 -16.33 -9.18 -0.10
N LEU A 84 -15.11 -9.30 -0.66
CA LEU A 84 -14.28 -8.17 -1.09
C LEU A 84 -14.22 -8.04 -2.63
N TYR A 85 -14.94 -8.85 -3.39
CA TYR A 85 -14.86 -8.82 -4.86
C TYR A 85 -15.36 -7.51 -5.45
N GLU A 86 -16.49 -7.00 -4.96
CA GLU A 86 -17.10 -5.79 -5.51
C GLU A 86 -16.16 -4.60 -5.42
N VAL A 87 -15.61 -4.34 -4.23
CA VAL A 87 -14.68 -3.22 -4.00
C VAL A 87 -13.37 -3.38 -4.77
N VAL A 88 -12.86 -4.61 -4.92
CA VAL A 88 -11.63 -4.85 -5.68
C VAL A 88 -11.88 -4.71 -7.17
N ALA A 89 -13.01 -5.18 -7.68
CA ALA A 89 -13.38 -5.05 -9.09
C ALA A 89 -13.52 -3.58 -9.49
N GLU A 90 -14.13 -2.75 -8.64
CA GLU A 90 -14.22 -1.30 -8.85
C GLU A 90 -12.84 -0.67 -9.03
N ILE A 91 -11.86 -1.05 -8.20
CA ILE A 91 -10.49 -0.55 -8.28
C ILE A 91 -9.82 -1.02 -9.59
N LEU A 92 -10.01 -2.28 -9.99
CA LEU A 92 -9.42 -2.80 -11.22
C LEU A 92 -9.98 -2.10 -12.46
N VAL A 93 -11.30 -1.86 -12.50
CA VAL A 93 -11.93 -1.10 -13.59
C VAL A 93 -11.40 0.33 -13.64
N PHE A 94 -11.33 1.00 -12.48
CA PHE A 94 -10.79 2.35 -12.39
C PHE A 94 -9.36 2.43 -12.92
N VAL A 95 -8.51 1.47 -12.56
CA VAL A 95 -7.12 1.41 -13.03
C VAL A 95 -7.03 1.14 -14.54
N ASP A 96 -7.82 0.21 -15.08
CA ASP A 96 -7.87 -0.07 -16.53
C ASP A 96 -8.30 1.16 -17.33
N ASP A 97 -9.31 1.89 -16.85
CA ASP A 97 -9.77 3.13 -17.48
C ASP A 97 -8.69 4.22 -17.47
N MET A 98 -7.95 4.36 -16.37
CA MET A 98 -6.81 5.29 -16.28
C MET A 98 -5.70 4.92 -17.26
N ASP A 99 -5.34 3.65 -17.37
CA ASP A 99 -4.32 3.17 -18.30
C ASP A 99 -4.75 3.39 -19.75
N ARG A 100 -6.02 3.14 -20.09
CA ARG A 100 -6.59 3.45 -21.40
C ARG A 100 -6.58 4.94 -21.72
N MET A 101 -6.91 5.79 -20.74
CA MET A 101 -6.87 7.24 -20.92
C MET A 101 -5.45 7.74 -21.16
N LYS A 102 -4.48 7.26 -20.37
CA LYS A 102 -3.06 7.56 -20.55
C LYS A 102 -2.58 7.16 -21.96
N ALA A 103 -2.92 5.95 -22.41
CA ALA A 103 -2.58 5.50 -23.75
C ALA A 103 -3.15 6.39 -24.86
N LYS A 104 -4.39 6.90 -24.71
CA LYS A 104 -5.00 7.84 -25.66
C LYS A 104 -4.31 9.21 -25.66
N ILE A 105 -3.93 9.73 -24.49
CA ILE A 105 -3.21 11.01 -24.36
C ILE A 105 -1.83 10.92 -25.02
N ASP A 106 -1.11 9.83 -24.77
CA ASP A 106 0.21 9.59 -25.37
C ASP A 106 0.13 9.47 -26.91
N GLN A 107 -0.95 8.86 -27.44
CA GLN A 107 -1.22 8.76 -28.88
C GLN A 107 -1.65 10.09 -29.53
N ALA A 108 -2.27 10.99 -28.76
CA ALA A 108 -2.74 12.29 -29.24
C ALA A 108 -1.61 13.35 -29.34
N GLY A 109 -0.38 13.02 -28.97
CA GLY A 109 0.80 13.84 -29.28
C GLY A 109 0.87 15.19 -28.57
N VAL A 110 0.34 15.31 -27.35
CA VAL A 110 0.61 16.48 -26.51
C VAL A 110 1.92 16.23 -25.75
N LYS A 111 3.05 16.52 -26.41
CA LYS A 111 4.33 16.77 -25.77
C LYS A 111 4.56 18.27 -25.66
#